data_AF-A0A259BER4-F1
#
_entry.id   AF-A0A259BER4-F1
#
_cell.length_a   1.000
_cell.length_b   1.000
_cell.length_c   1.000
_cell.angle_alpha   90.00
_cell.angle_beta   90.00
_cell.angle_gamma   90.00
#
_symmetry.space_group_name_H-M   'P 1'
#
loop_
_entity.id
_entity.type
_entity.pdbx_description
1 polymer ?
#
loop_
_entity_poly.entity_id
_entity_poly.type
_entity_poly.pdbx_seq_one_letter_code
_entity_poly.pdbx_strand_id
1 'polypeptide(L)'
;MIRPVHTPNIVWLRRIIFAVQPMIAAGYLMLAGWGESLARPQGAWLLILVLPALLVLPGMWAGRYTAFVWAALADLFYILIASTDAWSSPMDRELNSAILVLAMVGFCAAWAQGIIFRRIHRRSTPRH
;
A
#
# COMPACT_ATOMS: atom_id res chain seq x y z
N MET A 1 -24.63 -12.19 19.88
CA MET A 1 -23.51 -12.88 19.20
C MET A 1 -23.46 -12.43 17.75
N ILE A 2 -22.55 -11.52 17.40
CA ILE A 2 -22.37 -11.08 16.01
C ILE A 2 -21.48 -12.13 15.35
N ARG A 3 -22.03 -12.95 14.44
CA ARG A 3 -21.21 -13.86 13.65
C ARG A 3 -20.19 -13.02 12.86
N PRO A 4 -18.89 -13.33 12.91
CA PRO A 4 -17.93 -12.66 12.05
C PRO A 4 -18.33 -12.99 10.62
N VAL A 5 -18.78 -11.98 9.87
CA VAL A 5 -19.01 -12.11 8.43
C VAL A 5 -17.62 -12.23 7.80
N HIS A 6 -17.10 -13.46 7.77
CA HIS A 6 -15.97 -13.83 6.94
C HIS A 6 -16.46 -13.92 5.50
N THR A 7 -16.68 -12.77 4.87
CA THR A 7 -16.77 -12.76 3.42
C THR A 7 -15.37 -13.08 2.88
N PRO A 8 -15.20 -14.13 2.06
CA PRO A 8 -13.90 -14.54 1.54
C PRO A 8 -13.15 -13.39 0.86
N ASN A 9 -13.89 -12.45 0.26
CA ASN A 9 -13.36 -11.24 -0.36
C ASN A 9 -12.54 -10.35 0.60
N ILE A 10 -12.90 -10.25 1.90
CA ILE A 10 -12.16 -9.42 2.86
C ILE A 10 -10.79 -10.02 3.17
N VAL A 11 -10.71 -11.35 3.28
CA VAL A 11 -9.45 -12.05 3.56
C VAL A 11 -8.51 -11.95 2.35
N TRP A 12 -9.05 -12.07 1.14
CA TRP A 12 -8.29 -11.92 -0.10
C TRP A 12 -7.73 -10.50 -0.28
N LEU A 13 -8.55 -9.47 -0.10
CA LEU A 13 -8.10 -8.07 -0.20
C LEU A 13 -6.98 -7.77 0.81
N ARG A 14 -7.13 -8.25 2.06
CA ARG A 14 -6.10 -8.09 3.09
C ARG A 14 -4.79 -8.77 2.68
N ARG A 15 -4.84 -9.97 2.11
CA ARG A 15 -3.66 -10.70 1.63
C ARG A 15 -2.95 -9.96 0.51
N ILE A 16 -3.69 -9.36 -0.42
CA ILE A 16 -3.12 -8.54 -1.49
C ILE A 16 -2.31 -7.39 -0.90
N ILE A 17 -2.88 -6.63 0.02
CA ILE A 17 -2.18 -5.48 0.62
C ILE A 17 -0.95 -5.95 1.40
N PHE A 18 -1.06 -7.06 2.15
CA PHE A 18 0.07 -7.66 2.86
C PHE A 18 1.20 -8.14 1.95
N ALA A 19 0.91 -8.51 0.70
CA ALA A 19 1.91 -8.89 -0.28
C ALA A 19 2.52 -7.66 -0.97
N VAL A 20 1.68 -6.69 -1.35
CA VAL A 20 2.08 -5.50 -2.11
C VAL A 20 3.00 -4.59 -1.31
N GLN A 21 2.68 -4.29 -0.04
CA GLN A 21 3.46 -3.33 0.75
C GLN A 21 4.94 -3.75 0.93
N PRO A 22 5.26 -5.01 1.31
CA PRO A 22 6.65 -5.47 1.32
C PRO A 22 7.32 -5.46 -0.06
N MET A 23 6.57 -5.74 -1.14
CA MET A 23 7.12 -5.70 -2.50
C MET A 23 7.49 -4.27 -2.92
N ILE A 24 6.69 -3.27 -2.55
CA ILE A 24 7.02 -1.85 -2.77
C ILE A 24 8.28 -1.47 -1.99
N ALA A 25 8.36 -1.84 -0.70
CA ALA A 25 9.55 -1.61 0.11
C ALA A 25 10.80 -2.27 -0.49
N ALA A 26 10.68 -3.53 -0.94
CA ALA A 26 11.75 -4.24 -1.63
C ALA A 26 12.16 -3.56 -2.95
N GLY A 27 11.21 -3.04 -3.72
CA GLY A 27 11.48 -2.28 -4.94
C GLY A 27 12.34 -1.04 -4.68
N TYR A 28 12.03 -0.27 -3.64
CA TYR A 28 12.86 0.89 -3.26
C TYR A 28 14.23 0.49 -2.70
N LEU A 29 14.33 -0.63 -1.98
CA LEU A 29 15.63 -1.16 -1.55
C LEU A 29 16.48 -1.64 -2.74
N MET A 30 15.86 -2.23 -3.77
CA MET A 30 16.52 -2.59 -5.01
C MET A 30 17.01 -1.34 -5.77
N LEU A 31 16.18 -0.30 -5.88
CA LEU A 31 16.59 0.99 -6.46
C LEU A 31 17.75 1.63 -5.68
N ALA A 32 17.79 1.48 -4.36
CA ALA A 32 18.89 2.01 -3.57
C ALA A 32 20.23 1.26 -3.82
N GLY A 33 20.17 -0.05 -4.04
CA GLY A 33 21.35 -0.89 -4.24
C GLY A 33 21.84 -0.98 -5.69
N TRP A 34 20.91 -0.96 -6.65
CA TRP A 34 21.17 -1.21 -8.07
C TRP A 34 20.66 -0.09 -9.00
N GLY A 35 20.01 0.94 -8.48
CA GLY A 35 19.52 2.05 -9.30
C GLY A 35 20.66 2.92 -9.82
N GLU A 36 20.57 3.28 -11.10
CA GLU A 36 21.60 4.07 -11.79
C GLU A 36 21.22 5.56 -11.91
N SER A 37 20.00 5.94 -11.54
CA SER A 37 19.59 7.35 -11.54
C SER A 37 20.38 8.21 -10.55
N LEU A 38 20.64 9.46 -10.94
CA LEU A 38 21.11 10.51 -10.01
C LEU A 38 20.14 10.71 -8.83
N ALA A 39 18.84 10.48 -9.05
CA ALA A 39 17.78 10.61 -8.06
C ALA A 39 17.53 9.31 -7.27
N ARG A 40 18.48 8.36 -7.30
CA ARG A 40 18.35 7.09 -6.57
C ARG A 40 18.05 7.31 -5.07
N PRO A 41 17.19 6.49 -4.48
CA PRO A 41 16.80 6.66 -3.09
C PRO A 41 17.95 6.27 -2.15
N GLN A 42 18.46 7.24 -1.38
CA GLN A 42 19.60 7.05 -0.48
C GLN A 42 19.44 7.80 0.85
N GLY A 43 20.12 7.32 1.89
CA GLY A 43 20.13 7.93 3.22
C GLY A 43 18.71 8.08 3.82
N ALA A 44 18.39 9.27 4.31
CA ALA A 44 17.09 9.57 4.89
C ALA A 44 15.93 9.46 3.88
N TRP A 45 16.18 9.68 2.59
CA TRP A 45 15.15 9.57 1.56
C TRP A 45 14.64 8.14 1.39
N LEU A 46 15.56 7.16 1.50
CA LEU A 46 15.18 5.74 1.48
C LEU A 46 14.27 5.37 2.65
N LEU A 47 14.53 5.91 3.84
CA LEU A 47 13.68 5.68 5.00
C LEU A 47 12.26 6.24 4.80
N ILE A 48 12.14 7.43 4.20
CA ILE A 48 10.84 8.04 3.86
C ILE A 48 10.07 7.17 2.86
N LEU A 49 10.76 6.51 1.94
CA LEU A 49 10.14 5.63 0.95
C LEU A 49 9.80 4.25 1.51
N VAL A 50 10.58 3.71 2.44
CA VAL A 50 10.38 2.34 2.94
C VAL A 50 9.43 2.29 4.14
N LEU A 51 9.53 3.25 5.07
CA LEU A 51 8.78 3.20 6.32
C LEU A 51 7.25 3.22 6.16
N PRO A 52 6.64 4.05 5.30
CA PRO A 52 5.18 4.06 5.16
C PRO A 52 4.60 2.70 4.77
N ALA A 53 5.26 1.97 3.86
CA ALA A 53 4.87 0.62 3.46
C ALA A 53 4.95 -0.40 4.60
N LEU A 54 5.93 -0.28 5.50
CA LEU A 54 6.11 -1.22 6.60
C LEU A 54 5.22 -0.89 7.81
N LEU A 55 5.03 0.39 8.10
CA LEU A 55 4.28 0.85 9.28
C LEU A 55 2.78 0.56 9.22
N VAL A 56 2.23 0.33 8.02
CA VAL A 56 0.82 -0.05 7.85
C VAL A 56 0.56 -1.52 8.22
N LEU A 57 1.57 -2.39 8.14
CA LEU A 57 1.43 -3.85 8.33
C LEU A 57 0.93 -4.25 9.73
N PRO A 58 1.47 -3.70 10.86
CA PRO A 58 0.99 -4.07 12.20
C PRO A 58 -0.48 -3.69 12.42
N GLY A 59 -0.89 -2.51 11.94
CA GLY A 59 -2.28 -2.06 12.05
C GLY A 59 -3.24 -2.92 11.25
N MET A 60 -2.80 -3.37 10.07
CA MET A 60 -3.55 -4.32 9.24
C MET A 60 -3.62 -5.71 9.85
N TRP A 61 -2.57 -6.14 10.55
CA TRP A 61 -2.56 -7.41 11.29
C TRP A 61 -3.66 -7.41 12.35
N ALA A 62 -3.78 -6.30 13.08
CA ALA A 62 -4.80 -6.05 14.09
C ALA A 62 -6.20 -5.78 13.51
N GLY A 63 -6.37 -5.75 12.18
CA GLY A 63 -7.67 -5.54 11.52
C GLY A 63 -8.31 -4.17 11.78
N ARG A 64 -7.50 -3.14 12.09
CA ARG A 64 -8.00 -1.80 12.41
C ARG A 64 -8.42 -1.05 11.14
N TYR A 65 -9.60 -0.42 11.16
CA TYR A 65 -10.09 0.37 10.02
C TYR A 65 -9.09 1.46 9.57
N THR A 66 -8.51 2.17 10.54
CA THR A 66 -7.55 3.25 10.30
C THR A 66 -6.32 2.77 9.54
N ALA A 67 -5.90 1.51 9.71
CA ALA A 67 -4.76 0.95 9.00
C ALA A 67 -4.99 0.84 7.49
N PHE A 68 -6.22 0.56 7.04
CA PHE A 68 -6.54 0.53 5.61
C PHE A 68 -6.54 1.93 4.99
N VAL A 69 -6.91 2.95 5.78
CA VAL A 69 -6.81 4.35 5.34
C VAL A 69 -5.34 4.75 5.19
N TRP A 70 -4.50 4.40 6.17
CA TRP A 70 -3.06 4.64 6.10
C TRP A 70 -2.40 3.87 4.95
N ALA A 71 -2.79 2.62 4.69
CA ALA A 71 -2.31 1.86 3.53
C ALA A 71 -2.66 2.57 2.22
N ALA A 72 -3.91 3.02 2.05
CA ALA A 72 -4.32 3.76 0.86
C ALA A 72 -3.56 5.09 0.70
N LEU A 73 -3.28 5.80 1.80
CA LEU A 73 -2.47 7.03 1.76
C LEU A 73 -1.01 6.74 1.38
N ALA A 74 -0.43 5.66 1.91
CA ALA A 74 0.91 5.22 1.53
C ALA A 74 0.96 4.85 0.04
N ASP A 75 -0.03 4.10 -0.46
CA ASP A 75 -0.13 3.75 -1.87
C ASP A 75 -0.28 4.99 -2.77
N LEU A 76 -1.06 6.00 -2.37
CA LEU A 76 -1.15 7.27 -3.11
C LEU A 76 0.19 8.01 -3.16
N PHE A 77 0.94 8.02 -2.06
CA PHE A 77 2.29 8.57 -2.00
C PHE A 77 3.22 7.84 -2.99
N TYR A 78 3.15 6.50 -3.05
CA TYR A 78 3.94 5.72 -4.01
C TYR A 78 3.52 5.91 -5.45
N ILE A 79 2.22 6.03 -5.74
CA ILE A 79 1.73 6.35 -7.08
C ILE A 79 2.33 7.68 -7.54
N LEU A 80 2.31 8.71 -6.69
CA LEU A 80 2.85 10.03 -7.02
C LEU A 80 4.35 9.98 -7.35
N ILE A 81 5.14 9.33 -6.50
CA ILE A 81 6.59 9.28 -6.66
C ILE A 81 6.97 8.38 -7.84
N ALA A 82 6.47 7.14 -7.87
CA ALA A 82 6.83 6.18 -8.91
C ALA A 82 6.38 6.61 -10.31
N SER A 83 5.27 7.34 -10.42
CA SER A 83 4.86 7.96 -11.71
C SER A 83 5.76 9.12 -12.12
N THR A 84 6.29 9.89 -11.16
CA THR A 84 7.27 10.93 -11.48
C THR A 84 8.58 10.29 -11.94
N ASP A 85 9.06 9.27 -11.21
CA ASP A 85 10.36 8.65 -11.44
C ASP A 85 10.41 7.76 -12.69
N ALA A 86 9.31 7.05 -13.01
CA ALA A 86 9.25 6.25 -14.24
C ALA A 86 9.31 7.11 -15.52
N TRP A 87 8.92 8.39 -15.45
CA TRP A 87 8.95 9.32 -16.58
C TRP A 87 10.19 10.22 -16.56
N SER A 88 10.80 10.47 -15.41
CA SER A 88 11.99 11.31 -15.27
C SER A 88 13.32 10.54 -15.46
N SER A 89 13.36 9.25 -15.11
CA SER A 89 14.57 8.42 -15.22
C SER A 89 14.36 7.24 -16.17
N PRO A 90 14.94 7.26 -17.39
CA PRO A 90 14.88 6.13 -18.31
C PRO A 90 15.56 4.87 -17.77
N MET A 91 16.63 5.02 -16.98
CA MET A 91 17.45 3.92 -16.46
C MET A 91 16.69 3.07 -15.42
N ASP A 92 15.83 3.69 -14.62
CA ASP A 92 15.08 3.02 -13.56
C ASP A 92 13.58 2.88 -13.89
N ARG A 93 13.19 3.14 -15.15
CA ARG A 93 11.79 3.21 -15.57
C ARG A 93 11.03 1.93 -15.27
N GLU A 94 11.61 0.78 -15.56
CA GLU A 94 10.94 -0.52 -15.43
C GLU A 94 10.57 -0.81 -13.98
N LEU A 95 11.52 -0.60 -13.06
CA LEU A 95 11.32 -0.85 -11.65
C LEU A 95 10.34 0.17 -11.02
N ASN A 96 10.44 1.44 -11.40
CA ASN A 96 9.45 2.44 -10.98
C ASN A 96 8.05 2.15 -11.54
N SER A 97 7.94 1.66 -12.78
CA SER A 97 6.66 1.24 -13.36
C SER A 97 6.08 0.03 -12.62
N ALA A 98 6.91 -0.91 -12.21
CA ALA A 98 6.48 -2.05 -11.38
C ALA A 98 5.97 -1.58 -10.00
N ILE A 99 6.68 -0.66 -9.34
CA ILE A 99 6.25 -0.06 -8.07
C ILE A 99 4.92 0.68 -8.26
N LEU A 100 4.76 1.43 -9.34
CA LEU A 100 3.51 2.13 -9.66
C LEU A 100 2.33 1.15 -9.81
N VAL A 101 2.51 0.07 -10.57
CA VAL A 101 1.47 -0.97 -10.72
C VAL A 101 1.14 -1.62 -9.38
N LEU A 102 2.14 -1.96 -8.57
CA LEU A 102 1.95 -2.51 -7.23
C LEU A 102 1.15 -1.54 -6.35
N ALA A 103 1.53 -0.26 -6.32
CA ALA A 103 0.84 0.77 -5.55
C ALA A 103 -0.62 0.97 -6.01
N MET A 104 -0.90 0.91 -7.31
CA MET A 104 -2.28 0.94 -7.82
C MET A 104 -3.10 -0.27 -7.35
N VAL A 105 -2.52 -1.47 -7.38
CA VAL A 105 -3.17 -2.69 -6.87
C VAL A 105 -3.41 -2.60 -5.36
N GLY A 106 -2.41 -2.15 -4.60
CA GLY A 106 -2.49 -1.91 -3.16
C GLY A 106 -3.61 -0.91 -2.83
N PHE A 107 -3.64 0.23 -3.52
CA PHE A 107 -4.63 1.27 -3.33
C PHE A 107 -6.05 0.76 -3.56
N CYS A 108 -6.27 0.08 -4.69
CA CYS A 108 -7.57 -0.50 -5.02
C CYS A 108 -8.02 -1.51 -3.94
N ALA A 109 -7.11 -2.36 -3.46
CA ALA A 109 -7.41 -3.33 -2.43
C ALA A 109 -7.73 -2.68 -1.07
N ALA A 110 -6.91 -1.72 -0.64
CA ALA A 110 -7.09 -0.97 0.60
C ALA A 110 -8.39 -0.14 0.59
N TRP A 111 -8.68 0.51 -0.53
CA TRP A 111 -9.89 1.30 -0.73
C TRP A 111 -11.16 0.43 -0.71
N ALA A 112 -11.15 -0.68 -1.46
CA ALA A 112 -12.26 -1.63 -1.47
C ALA A 112 -12.53 -2.19 -0.06
N GLN A 113 -11.46 -2.56 0.66
CA GLN A 113 -11.57 -3.04 2.04
C GLN A 113 -12.13 -1.98 2.98
N GLY A 114 -11.69 -0.72 2.86
CA GLY A 114 -12.23 0.40 3.62
C GLY A 114 -13.71 0.67 3.35
N ILE A 115 -14.18 0.52 2.11
CA ILE A 115 -15.62 0.61 1.76
C ILE A 115 -16.41 -0.52 2.41
N ILE A 116 -15.92 -1.76 2.32
CA ILE A 116 -16.59 -2.93 2.91
C ILE A 116 -16.71 -2.76 4.43
N PHE A 117 -15.65 -2.31 5.10
CA PHE A 117 -15.65 -2.08 6.55
C PHE A 117 -16.69 -1.02 6.96
N ARG A 118 -16.76 0.10 6.23
CA ARG A 118 -17.76 1.15 6.47
C ARG A 118 -19.20 0.64 6.29
N ARG A 119 -19.44 -0.22 5.29
CA ARG A 119 -20.75 -0.82 5.03
C ARG A 119 -21.16 -1.79 6.15
N ILE A 120 -20.24 -2.60 6.66
CA ILE A 120 -20.51 -3.52 7.79
C ILE A 120 -20.83 -2.71 9.04
N HIS A 121 -20.04 -1.69 9.36
CA HIS A 121 -20.27 -0.86 10.55
C HIS A 121 -21.63 -0.15 10.52
N ARG A 122 -21.99 0.47 9.38
CA ARG A 122 -23.30 1.12 9.20
C ARG A 122 -24.51 0.18 9.33
N ARG A 123 -24.35 -1.11 9.04
CA ARG A 123 -25.41 -2.12 9.22
C ARG A 123 -25.53 -2.60 10.67
N SER A 124 -24.50 -2.36 11.48
CA SER A 124 -24.40 -2.86 12.85
C SER A 124 -24.90 -1.84 13.88
N THR A 125 -24.96 -0.55 13.53
CA THR A 125 -25.56 0.49 14.36
C THR A 125 -27.07 0.55 14.15
N PRO A 126 -27.90 0.32 15.20
CA PRO A 126 -29.33 0.59 15.12
C PRO A 126 -29.53 2.07 14.86
N ARG A 127 -30.40 2.42 13.90
CA ARG A 127 -30.92 3.78 13.82
C ARG A 127 -31.83 3.95 15.03
N HIS A 128 -31.36 4.67 16.04
CA HIS A 128 -32.20 5.24 17.09
C HIS A 128 -32.96 6.44 16.53
#